data_AF-X1E9I8-F1
#
_entry.id   AF-X1E9I8-F1
#
_cell.length_a   1.000
_cell.length_b   1.000
_cell.length_c   1.000
_cell.angle_alpha   90.00
_cell.angle_beta   90.00
_cell.angle_gamma   90.00
#
_symmetry.space_group_name_H-M   'P 1'
#
loop_
_entity.id
_entity.type
_entity.pdbx_description
1 polymer ?
#
loop_
_entity_poly.entity_id
_entity_poly.type
_entity_poly.pdbx_seq_one_letter_code
_entity_poly.pdbx_strand_id
1 'polypeptide(L)'
;IKKSLKYIRDNRQDFMWAWDAGSPRSQAEGILDDITYDWYYLLEGILQSGGRAVVIPEEKIERAYKLVRQNTELEVSATGTAGLAGLLELRAASIISPDSRVGLFFTGIDR
;
A
#
# COMPACT_ATOMS: atom_id res chain seq x y z
N ILE A 1 -14.99 9.22 15.28
CA ILE A 1 -14.86 8.28 14.14
C ILE A 1 -16.19 8.07 13.41
N LYS A 2 -17.23 7.45 14.00
CA LYS A 2 -18.50 7.14 13.29
C LYS A 2 -19.16 8.33 12.55
N LYS A 3 -19.27 9.51 13.19
CA LYS A 3 -19.84 10.71 12.56
C LYS A 3 -19.01 11.18 11.36
N SER A 4 -17.69 11.15 11.49
CA SER A 4 -16.74 11.53 10.42
C SER A 4 -16.80 10.54 9.25
N LEU A 5 -16.82 9.23 9.52
CA LEU A 5 -16.96 8.20 8.49
C LEU A 5 -18.28 8.34 7.73
N LYS A 6 -19.40 8.60 8.42
CA LYS A 6 -20.68 8.89 7.78
C LYS A 6 -20.57 10.11 6.86
N TYR A 7 -19.96 11.21 7.33
CA TYR A 7 -19.78 12.41 6.51
C TYR A 7 -18.95 12.13 5.24
N ILE A 8 -17.84 11.41 5.37
CA ILE A 8 -16.99 11.00 4.23
C ILE A 8 -17.78 10.14 3.24
N ARG A 9 -18.57 9.18 3.74
CA ARG A 9 -19.41 8.31 2.91
C ARG A 9 -20.47 9.09 2.14
N ASP A 10 -21.07 10.08 2.79
CA ASP A 10 -22.14 10.86 2.19
C ASP A 10 -21.58 11.96 1.25
N ASN A 11 -20.26 12.22 1.26
CA ASN A 11 -19.56 13.21 0.43
C ASN A 11 -18.32 12.61 -0.28
N ARG A 12 -18.43 11.37 -0.77
CA ARG A 12 -17.27 10.56 -1.26
C ARG A 12 -16.38 11.27 -2.28
N GLN A 13 -16.98 12.04 -3.19
CA GLN A 13 -16.28 12.73 -4.26
C GLN A 13 -15.31 13.82 -3.77
N ASP A 14 -15.48 14.29 -2.53
CA ASP A 14 -14.61 15.31 -1.94
C ASP A 14 -13.35 14.70 -1.30
N PHE A 15 -13.31 13.36 -1.13
CA PHE A 15 -12.27 12.66 -0.38
C PHE A 15 -11.47 11.64 -1.20
N MET A 16 -11.99 11.20 -2.34
CA MET A 16 -11.29 10.33 -3.28
C MET A 16 -11.65 10.73 -4.71
N TRP A 17 -10.63 11.02 -5.50
CA TRP A 17 -10.75 11.42 -6.89
C TRP A 17 -9.58 10.83 -7.69
N ALA A 18 -9.69 10.87 -9.01
CA ALA A 18 -8.64 10.41 -9.89
C ALA A 18 -7.38 11.27 -9.79
N TRP A 19 -6.23 10.70 -10.11
CA TRP A 19 -4.95 11.40 -10.12
C TRP A 19 -4.98 12.67 -10.99
N ASP A 20 -4.62 13.81 -10.39
CA ASP A 20 -4.64 15.11 -11.08
C ASP A 20 -3.73 15.15 -12.32
N ALA A 21 -2.62 14.40 -12.28
CA ALA A 21 -1.63 14.31 -13.35
C ALA A 21 -1.93 13.21 -14.40
N GLY A 22 -3.09 12.54 -14.30
CA GLY A 22 -3.43 11.36 -15.11
C GLY A 22 -2.85 10.06 -14.55
N SER A 23 -2.99 8.97 -15.30
CA SER A 23 -2.70 7.62 -14.80
C SER A 23 -1.26 7.47 -14.29
N PRO A 24 -1.06 6.99 -13.05
CA PRO A 24 0.26 6.84 -12.46
C PRO A 24 1.05 5.73 -13.17
N ARG A 25 2.37 5.71 -12.95
CA ARG A 25 3.26 4.65 -13.43
C ARG A 25 4.06 4.08 -12.27
N SER A 26 4.11 2.76 -12.20
CA SER A 26 4.91 2.01 -11.24
C SER A 26 5.08 0.58 -11.76
N GLN A 27 6.16 -0.11 -11.38
CA GLN A 27 6.30 -1.55 -11.59
C GLN A 27 5.22 -2.33 -10.80
N ALA A 28 4.67 -1.74 -9.74
CA ALA A 28 3.54 -2.27 -8.98
C ALA A 28 2.18 -1.92 -9.63
N GLU A 29 2.02 -2.22 -10.92
CA GLU A 29 0.83 -1.84 -11.70
C GLU A 29 -0.49 -2.37 -11.11
N GLY A 30 -0.46 -3.52 -10.43
CA GLY A 30 -1.67 -4.17 -9.93
C GLY A 30 -2.33 -3.49 -8.72
N ILE A 31 -1.75 -2.41 -8.20
CA ILE A 31 -2.34 -1.55 -7.15
C ILE A 31 -2.57 -0.12 -7.64
N LEU A 32 -2.46 0.11 -8.96
CA LEU A 32 -2.77 1.40 -9.57
C LEU A 32 -4.23 1.41 -10.04
N ASP A 33 -5.05 2.17 -9.32
CA ASP A 33 -6.41 2.51 -9.73
C ASP A 33 -6.50 4.02 -9.97
N ASP A 34 -7.31 4.46 -10.93
CA ASP A 34 -7.70 5.87 -11.02
C ASP A 34 -8.46 6.26 -9.74
N ILE A 35 -9.43 5.45 -9.34
CA ILE A 35 -10.13 5.54 -8.05
C ILE A 35 -10.22 4.13 -7.48
N THR A 36 -9.55 3.88 -6.36
CA THR A 36 -9.60 2.58 -5.67
C THR A 36 -11.03 2.26 -5.24
N TYR A 37 -11.63 1.22 -5.81
CA TYR A 37 -13.08 0.96 -5.71
C TYR A 37 -13.59 0.72 -4.28
N ASP A 38 -12.74 0.19 -3.40
CA ASP A 38 -13.04 -0.13 -2.00
C ASP A 38 -12.40 0.84 -0.99
N TRP A 39 -11.90 1.99 -1.46
CA TRP A 39 -11.14 2.96 -0.65
C TRP A 39 -11.80 3.33 0.68
N TYR A 40 -13.13 3.43 0.71
CA TYR A 40 -13.87 3.81 1.91
C TYR A 40 -13.71 2.79 3.03
N TYR A 41 -13.79 1.50 2.69
CA TYR A 41 -13.64 0.42 3.67
C TYR A 41 -12.17 0.24 4.07
N LEU A 42 -11.24 0.48 3.14
CA LEU A 42 -9.81 0.55 3.47
C LEU A 42 -9.52 1.68 4.47
N LEU A 43 -10.05 2.88 4.24
CA LEU A 43 -9.94 4.02 5.15
C LEU A 43 -10.55 3.71 6.51
N GLU A 44 -11.73 3.08 6.55
CA GLU A 44 -12.36 2.64 7.79
C GLU A 44 -11.44 1.66 8.56
N GLY A 45 -10.88 0.65 7.89
CA GLY A 45 -9.95 -0.30 8.50
C GLY A 45 -8.66 0.35 9.01
N ILE A 46 -8.09 1.28 8.25
CA ILE A 46 -6.92 2.08 8.66
C ILE A 46 -7.23 2.86 9.94
N LEU A 47 -8.35 3.58 9.98
CA LEU A 47 -8.74 4.39 11.14
C LEU A 47 -9.10 3.55 12.37
N GLN A 48 -9.75 2.39 12.18
CA GLN A 48 -10.10 1.49 13.29
C GLN A 48 -8.88 0.80 13.91
N SER A 49 -7.89 0.44 13.08
CA SER A 49 -6.65 -0.19 13.54
C SER A 49 -5.63 0.79 14.10
N GLY A 50 -5.80 2.10 13.86
CA GLY A 50 -4.76 3.10 14.11
C GLY A 50 -3.58 2.98 13.13
N GLY A 51 -3.76 2.26 12.03
CA GLY A 51 -2.77 2.08 10.99
C GLY A 51 -2.63 3.30 10.09
N ARG A 52 -1.95 3.12 8.94
CA ARG A 52 -1.77 4.17 7.95
C ARG A 52 -1.55 3.63 6.55
N ALA A 53 -1.96 4.39 5.54
CA ALA A 53 -1.46 4.23 4.18
C ALA A 53 -0.03 4.79 4.09
N VAL A 54 0.81 4.17 3.26
CA VAL A 54 2.20 4.59 3.05
C VAL A 54 2.39 4.85 1.56
N VAL A 55 2.88 6.03 1.22
CA VAL A 55 3.30 6.37 -0.14
C VAL A 55 4.80 6.10 -0.23
N ILE A 56 5.21 5.36 -1.25
CA ILE A 56 6.60 4.91 -1.41
C ILE A 56 7.15 5.31 -2.78
N PRO A 57 8.41 5.75 -2.86
CA PRO A 57 9.08 5.97 -4.15
C PRO A 57 9.24 4.69 -4.96
N GLU A 58 9.28 4.83 -6.29
CA GLU A 58 9.41 3.70 -7.22
C GLU A 58 10.69 2.88 -6.97
N GLU A 59 11.81 3.53 -6.64
CA GLU A 59 13.05 2.81 -6.37
C GLU A 59 12.95 1.87 -5.15
N LYS A 60 12.02 2.14 -4.23
CA LYS A 60 11.77 1.29 -3.06
C LYS A 60 10.93 0.06 -3.44
N ILE A 61 9.99 0.21 -4.38
CA ILE A 61 9.24 -0.92 -4.96
C ILE A 61 10.22 -1.88 -5.63
N GLU A 62 11.06 -1.37 -6.55
CA GLU A 62 12.02 -2.21 -7.26
C GLU A 62 13.00 -2.94 -6.32
N ARG A 63 13.46 -2.23 -5.28
CA ARG A 63 14.37 -2.81 -4.29
C ARG A 63 13.70 -3.95 -3.52
N ALA A 64 12.45 -3.79 -3.11
CA ALA A 64 11.71 -4.84 -2.42
C ALA A 64 11.52 -6.06 -3.32
N TYR A 65 11.15 -5.85 -4.57
CA TYR A 65 11.03 -6.92 -5.57
C TYR A 65 12.33 -7.70 -5.74
N LYS A 66 13.46 -7.00 -5.93
CA LYS A 66 14.81 -7.61 -6.02
C LYS A 66 15.16 -8.40 -4.77
N LEU A 67 14.88 -7.87 -3.58
CA LEU A 67 15.17 -8.54 -2.30
C LEU A 67 14.40 -9.86 -2.16
N VAL A 68 13.11 -9.90 -2.51
CA VAL A 68 12.32 -11.13 -2.42
C VAL A 68 12.85 -12.19 -3.39
N ARG A 69 13.15 -11.80 -4.64
CA ARG A 69 13.69 -12.70 -5.67
C ARG A 69 15.08 -13.26 -5.33
N GLN A 70 15.88 -12.50 -4.57
CA GLN A 70 17.22 -12.92 -4.15
C GLN A 70 17.24 -13.83 -2.91
N ASN A 71 16.21 -13.75 -2.06
CA ASN A 71 16.22 -14.39 -0.74
C ASN A 71 15.11 -15.44 -0.57
N THR A 72 14.24 -15.62 -1.56
CA THR A 72 13.13 -16.57 -1.51
C THR A 72 12.93 -17.22 -2.86
N GLU A 73 12.26 -18.37 -2.88
CA GLU A 73 11.84 -19.05 -4.11
C GLU A 73 10.43 -18.60 -4.57
N LEU A 74 9.91 -17.50 -4.02
CA LEU A 74 8.56 -17.04 -4.32
C LEU A 74 8.48 -16.40 -5.72
N GLU A 75 7.52 -16.87 -6.52
CA GLU A 75 7.15 -16.28 -7.82
C GLU A 75 6.13 -15.16 -7.63
N VAL A 76 6.58 -14.05 -7.05
CA VAL A 76 5.72 -12.89 -6.74
C VAL A 76 6.05 -11.74 -7.68
N SER A 77 5.03 -10.98 -8.09
CA SER A 77 5.22 -9.80 -8.92
C SER A 77 5.74 -8.61 -8.12
N ALA A 78 6.17 -7.53 -8.79
CA ALA A 78 6.53 -6.28 -8.12
C ALA A 78 5.38 -5.75 -7.23
N THR A 79 4.14 -5.82 -7.72
CA THR A 79 2.92 -5.53 -6.96
C THR A 79 2.85 -6.35 -5.67
N GLY A 80 3.12 -7.66 -5.76
CA GLY A 80 3.10 -8.54 -4.60
C GLY A 80 4.16 -8.24 -3.56
N THR A 81 5.22 -7.52 -3.93
CA THR A 81 6.25 -7.10 -2.99
C THR A 81 6.04 -5.70 -2.41
N ALA A 82 5.00 -4.96 -2.83
CA ALA A 82 4.77 -3.58 -2.39
C ALA A 82 4.61 -3.46 -0.86
N GLY A 83 4.00 -4.46 -0.21
CA GLY A 83 3.91 -4.50 1.26
C GLY A 83 5.29 -4.57 1.95
N LEU A 84 6.26 -5.27 1.35
CA LEU A 84 7.63 -5.30 1.88
C LEU A 84 8.29 -3.93 1.73
N ALA A 85 8.11 -3.27 0.59
CA ALA A 85 8.64 -1.92 0.38
C ALA A 85 8.11 -0.94 1.45
N GLY A 86 6.81 -0.99 1.74
CA GLY A 86 6.19 -0.21 2.81
C GLY A 86 6.80 -0.52 4.19
N LEU A 87 7.01 -1.79 4.53
CA LEU A 87 7.66 -2.19 5.78
C LEU A 87 9.09 -1.65 5.90
N LEU A 88 9.88 -1.76 4.83
CA LEU A 88 11.26 -1.26 4.81
C LEU A 88 11.31 0.26 5.00
N GLU A 89 10.37 0.99 4.39
CA GLU A 89 10.25 2.44 4.53
C GLU A 89 9.89 2.83 5.98
N LEU A 90 8.89 2.16 6.56
CA LEU A 90 8.48 2.42 7.95
C LEU A 90 9.58 2.07 8.97
N ARG A 91 10.40 1.04 8.71
CA ARG A 91 11.57 0.73 9.53
C ARG A 91 12.67 1.78 9.39
N ALA A 92 12.95 2.24 8.17
CA ALA A 92 13.92 3.31 7.92
C ALA A 92 13.51 4.61 8.64
N ALA A 93 12.21 4.89 8.71
CA ALA A 93 11.64 6.02 9.44
C ALA A 93 11.50 5.79 10.96
N SER A 94 11.98 4.65 11.50
CA SER A 94 11.84 4.27 12.91
C SER A 94 10.40 4.24 13.44
N ILE A 95 9.42 4.06 12.55
CA ILE A 95 8.00 3.92 12.92
C ILE A 95 7.71 2.50 13.39
N ILE A 96 8.32 1.51 12.74
CA ILE A 96 8.27 0.11 13.15
C ILE A 96 9.62 -0.25 13.75
N SER A 97 9.61 -0.67 15.01
CA SER A 97 10.83 -1.04 15.73
C SER A 97 11.40 -2.37 15.20
N PRO A 98 12.74 -2.57 15.23
CA PRO A 98 13.35 -3.80 14.74
C PRO A 98 12.87 -5.08 15.42
N ASP A 99 12.50 -5.00 16.70
CA ASP A 99 11.97 -6.07 17.56
C ASP A 99 10.47 -6.35 17.36
N SER A 100 9.78 -5.53 16.56
CA SER A 100 8.36 -5.73 16.25
C SER A 100 8.15 -6.98 15.40
N ARG A 101 7.14 -7.77 15.77
CA ARG A 101 6.67 -8.91 14.97
C ARG A 101 5.72 -8.39 13.90
N VAL A 102 6.01 -8.69 12.65
CA VAL A 102 5.24 -8.20 11.49
C VAL A 102 4.83 -9.39 10.64
N GLY A 103 3.54 -9.49 10.34
CA GLY A 103 3.02 -10.35 9.28
C GLY A 103 3.03 -9.59 7.96
N LEU A 104 3.46 -10.25 6.88
CA LEU A 104 3.48 -9.66 5.55
C LEU A 104 2.79 -10.60 4.56
N PHE A 105 1.97 -10.02 3.68
CA PHE A 105 1.34 -10.74 2.58
C PHE A 105 2.07 -10.41 1.29
N PHE A 106 2.58 -11.43 0.61
CA PHE A 106 3.03 -11.30 -0.77
C PHE A 106 1.85 -11.64 -1.70
N THR A 107 1.35 -10.63 -2.41
CA THR A 107 0.06 -10.71 -3.12
C THR A 107 0.21 -10.62 -4.63
N GLY A 108 -0.23 -11.64 -5.36
CA GLY A 108 -0.11 -11.65 -6.82
C GLY A 108 1.22 -12.24 -7.27
N ILE A 109 1.12 -13.03 -8.33
CA ILE A 109 2.22 -13.86 -8.85
C ILE A 109 2.84 -13.21 -10.09
N ASP A 110 4.13 -13.45 -10.28
CA ASP A 110 4.82 -13.13 -11.54
C ASP A 110 4.42 -14.20 -12.56
N ARG A 111 3.87 -13.81 -13.72
CA ARG A 111 3.41 -14.75 -14.78
C ARG A 111 4.19 -14.56 -16.06
#